data_AF-A0A6U3TMG1-F1
#
_entry.id   AF-A0A6U3TMG1-F1
#
_cell.length_a   1.000
_cell.length_b   1.000
_cell.length_c   1.000
_cell.angle_alpha   90.00
_cell.angle_beta   90.00
_cell.angle_gamma   90.00
#
_symmetry.space_group_name_H-M   'P 1'
#
loop_
_entity.id
_entity.type
_entity.pdbx_description
1 polymer ?
#
loop_
_entity_poly.entity_id
_entity_poly.type
_entity_poly.pdbx_seq_one_letter_code
_entity_poly.pdbx_strand_id
1 'polypeptide(L)'
;MKHMPDDPLFKIVETIYSVMPGILTEHGKVANPYPNVDSHSGVLLWHYGFTQYQYYTVLFGVSRAVGGLCQLYWDRALGLPLERPKSHTPEWLETFAKNNP
;
A
#
# COMPACT_ATOMS: atom_id res chain seq x y z
N MET A 1 17.69 10.80 -3.90
CA MET A 1 18.74 11.37 -4.77
C MET A 1 19.87 12.09 -4.03
N LYS A 2 19.64 12.92 -3.01
CA LYS A 2 20.72 13.71 -2.38
C LYS A 2 21.79 12.90 -1.62
N HIS A 3 21.41 11.76 -1.03
CA HIS A 3 22.26 11.07 -0.03
C HIS A 3 22.85 9.73 -0.50
N MET A 4 22.42 9.21 -1.65
CA MET A 4 22.91 7.94 -2.22
C MET A 4 22.81 7.89 -3.75
N PRO A 5 23.18 8.96 -4.48
CA PRO A 5 22.98 9.04 -5.94
C PRO A 5 23.74 7.94 -6.70
N ASP A 6 24.85 7.46 -6.13
CA ASP A 6 25.71 6.48 -6.79
C ASP A 6 25.40 5.03 -6.44
N ASP A 7 24.40 4.77 -5.59
CA ASP A 7 24.02 3.42 -5.21
C ASP A 7 23.50 2.62 -6.44
N PRO A 8 24.05 1.43 -6.72
CA PRO A 8 23.66 0.66 -7.89
C PRO A 8 22.18 0.25 -7.92
N LEU A 9 21.61 -0.10 -6.75
CA LEU A 9 20.20 -0.45 -6.65
C LEU A 9 19.33 0.80 -6.85
N PHE A 10 19.77 1.95 -6.35
CA PHE A 10 19.07 3.21 -6.58
C PHE A 10 19.00 3.56 -8.06
N LYS A 11 20.09 3.41 -8.80
CA LYS A 11 20.14 3.63 -10.26
C LYS A 11 19.19 2.71 -11.03
N ILE A 12 19.02 1.45 -10.58
CA ILE A 12 18.03 0.54 -11.14
C ILE A 12 16.61 1.06 -10.91
N VAL A 13 16.28 1.45 -9.67
CA VAL A 13 14.96 2.00 -9.33
C VAL A 13 14.66 3.27 -10.15
N GLU A 14 15.64 4.16 -10.31
CA GLU A 14 15.52 5.38 -11.11
C GLU A 14 15.30 5.07 -12.61
N THR A 15 16.02 4.08 -13.14
CA THR A 15 15.84 3.64 -14.54
C THR A 15 14.44 3.07 -14.76
N ILE A 16 13.94 2.25 -13.82
CA ILE A 16 12.58 1.72 -13.87
C ILE A 16 11.56 2.86 -13.85
N TYR A 17 11.75 3.85 -12.97
CA TYR A 17 10.85 4.99 -12.86
C TYR A 17 10.79 5.84 -14.14
N SER A 18 11.91 6.02 -14.85
CA SER A 18 11.95 6.81 -16.08
C SER A 18 11.37 6.10 -17.29
N VAL A 19 11.47 4.76 -17.36
CA VAL A 19 11.08 3.98 -18.54
C VAL A 19 9.69 3.36 -18.40
N MET A 20 9.38 2.74 -17.26
CA MET A 20 8.18 1.91 -17.12
C MET A 20 6.86 2.65 -17.29
N PRO A 21 6.66 3.88 -16.79
CA PRO A 21 5.37 4.55 -16.94
C PRO A 21 4.96 4.75 -18.40
N GLY A 22 5.92 5.05 -19.29
CA GLY A 22 5.69 5.17 -20.73
C GLY A 22 5.24 3.85 -21.36
N ILE A 23 5.98 2.76 -21.09
CA ILE A 23 5.65 1.41 -21.59
C ILE A 23 4.26 0.96 -21.11
N LEU A 24 3.95 1.17 -19.82
CA LEU A 24 2.66 0.77 -19.25
C LEU A 24 1.49 1.57 -19.85
N THR A 25 1.73 2.85 -20.16
CA THR A 25 0.74 3.71 -20.83
C THR A 25 0.48 3.23 -22.25
N GLU A 26 1.52 2.94 -23.04
CA GLU A 26 1.39 2.44 -24.41
C GLU A 26 0.68 1.09 -24.48
N HIS A 27 0.98 0.18 -23.54
CA HIS A 27 0.36 -1.14 -23.47
C HIS A 27 -1.14 -1.08 -23.10
N GLY A 28 -1.62 -0.01 -22.46
CA GLY A 28 -3.04 0.28 -22.27
C GLY A 28 -3.82 -0.62 -21.31
N LYS A 29 -3.16 -1.58 -20.62
CA LYS A 29 -3.82 -2.46 -19.63
C LYS A 29 -3.76 -1.97 -18.19
N VAL A 30 -2.95 -0.95 -17.92
CA VAL A 30 -2.76 -0.41 -16.56
C VAL A 30 -3.50 0.90 -16.43
N ALA A 31 -4.36 1.02 -15.41
CA ALA A 31 -5.16 2.22 -15.19
C ALA A 31 -4.31 3.43 -14.71
N ASN A 32 -3.30 3.19 -13.87
CA ASN A 32 -2.35 4.20 -13.42
C ASN A 32 -0.92 3.63 -13.50
N PRO A 33 -0.05 4.18 -14.36
CA PRO A 33 1.26 3.60 -14.66
C PRO A 33 2.37 4.02 -13.69
N TYR A 34 2.06 4.80 -12.65
CA TYR A 34 3.07 5.34 -11.73
C TYR A 34 3.30 4.44 -10.51
N PRO A 35 4.54 4.40 -9.98
CA PRO A 35 4.86 3.60 -8.80
C PRO A 35 4.31 4.20 -7.51
N ASN A 36 4.42 3.43 -6.43
CA ASN A 36 4.07 3.86 -5.08
C ASN A 36 5.31 3.84 -4.16
N VAL A 37 5.09 4.14 -2.87
CA VAL A 37 6.16 4.23 -1.86
C VAL A 37 6.98 2.94 -1.72
N ASP A 38 6.36 1.77 -1.91
CA ASP A 38 6.99 0.46 -1.73
C ASP A 38 7.96 0.13 -2.86
N SER A 39 7.83 0.81 -4.01
CA SER A 39 8.78 0.68 -5.12
C SER A 39 10.16 1.29 -4.81
N HIS A 40 10.30 2.07 -3.72
CA HIS A 40 11.53 2.80 -3.41
C HIS A 40 12.01 2.62 -1.95
N SER A 41 11.13 2.36 -0.99
CA SER A 41 11.50 2.28 0.43
C SER A 41 12.56 1.20 0.73
N GLY A 42 12.53 0.06 0.03
CA GLY A 42 13.47 -1.04 0.22
C GLY A 42 14.92 -0.70 -0.09
N VAL A 43 15.19 0.00 -1.20
CA VAL A 43 16.58 0.35 -1.58
C VAL A 43 17.21 1.32 -0.59
N LEU A 44 16.42 2.20 0.02
CA LEU A 44 16.88 3.09 1.08
C LEU A 44 17.32 2.29 2.32
N LEU A 45 16.53 1.30 2.73
CA LEU A 45 16.88 0.43 3.86
C LEU A 45 18.18 -0.35 3.59
N TRP A 46 18.32 -0.91 2.38
CA TRP A 46 19.52 -1.65 1.97
C TRP A 46 20.77 -0.78 2.00
N HIS A 47 20.68 0.44 1.46
CA HIS A 47 21.80 1.37 1.41
C HIS A 47 22.40 1.66 2.80
N TYR A 48 21.55 1.74 3.83
CA TYR A 48 21.98 1.97 5.21
C TYR A 48 22.22 0.67 6.01
N GLY A 49 22.35 -0.48 5.33
CA GLY A 49 22.70 -1.77 5.94
C GLY A 49 21.52 -2.55 6.53
N PHE A 50 20.29 -2.08 6.37
CA PHE A 50 19.08 -2.77 6.84
C PHE A 50 18.56 -3.74 5.78
N THR A 51 19.19 -4.92 5.69
CA THR A 51 18.96 -5.91 4.62
C THR A 51 18.01 -7.05 4.98
N GLN A 52 17.53 -7.11 6.23
CA GLN A 52 16.60 -8.14 6.71
C GLN A 52 15.17 -7.83 6.24
N TYR A 53 14.87 -8.12 4.97
CA TYR A 53 13.59 -7.82 4.32
C TYR A 53 12.37 -8.42 5.03
N GLN A 54 12.53 -9.55 5.74
CA GLN A 54 11.48 -10.14 6.57
C GLN A 54 11.04 -9.21 7.72
N TYR A 55 11.86 -8.25 8.12
CA TYR A 55 11.57 -7.30 9.20
C TYR A 55 10.87 -6.02 8.70
N TYR A 56 10.72 -5.79 7.39
CA TYR A 56 10.24 -4.51 6.87
C TYR A 56 8.81 -4.19 7.32
N THR A 57 7.97 -5.21 7.45
CA THR A 57 6.60 -5.04 7.95
C THR A 57 6.56 -4.57 9.40
N VAL A 58 7.60 -4.83 10.21
CA VAL A 58 7.70 -4.30 11.57
C VAL A 58 7.92 -2.78 11.54
N LEU A 59 8.84 -2.30 10.70
CA LEU A 59 9.05 -0.85 10.49
C LEU A 59 7.76 -0.18 10.00
N PHE A 60 7.05 -0.85 9.09
CA PHE A 60 5.76 -0.38 8.59
C PHE A 60 4.72 -0.29 9.72
N GLY A 61 4.60 -1.31 10.57
CA GLY A 61 3.68 -1.33 11.71
C GLY A 61 3.95 -0.19 12.70
N VAL A 62 5.23 0.06 13.04
CA VAL A 62 5.63 1.17 13.92
C VAL A 62 5.23 2.52 13.34
N SER A 63 5.48 2.76 12.05
CA SER A 63 5.06 3.98 11.37
C SER A 63 3.54 4.14 11.33
N ARG A 64 2.82 3.06 10.99
CA ARG A 64 1.35 3.07 10.84
C ARG A 64 0.61 3.28 12.16
N ALA A 65 1.23 2.92 13.30
CA ALA A 65 0.66 3.14 14.63
C ALA A 65 0.34 4.61 14.90
N VAL A 66 1.13 5.56 14.37
CA VAL A 66 0.89 7.00 14.55
C VAL A 66 -0.48 7.39 13.99
N GLY A 67 -0.79 7.00 12.75
CA GLY A 67 -2.10 7.30 12.14
C GLY A 67 -3.25 6.53 12.80
N GLY A 68 -3.07 5.23 13.00
CA GLY A 68 -4.11 4.36 13.56
C GLY A 68 -4.52 4.73 14.98
N LEU A 69 -3.55 5.04 15.85
CA LEU A 69 -3.84 5.41 17.24
C LEU A 69 -4.41 6.83 17.36
N CYS A 70 -3.98 7.76 16.50
CA CYS A 70 -4.60 9.09 16.42
C CYS A 70 -6.07 9.00 16.02
N GLN A 71 -6.41 8.17 15.03
CA GLN A 71 -7.81 7.95 14.65
C GLN A 71 -8.58 7.27 15.79
N LEU A 72 -8.01 6.25 16.43
CA LEU A 72 -8.63 5.55 17.55
C LEU A 72 -8.98 6.50 18.71
N TYR A 73 -8.11 7.46 19.02
CA TYR A 73 -8.40 8.49 20.02
C TYR A 73 -9.67 9.27 19.66
N TRP A 74 -9.77 9.75 18.41
CA TRP A 74 -10.94 10.49 17.93
C TRP A 74 -12.21 9.65 17.91
N ASP A 75 -12.11 8.39 17.53
CA ASP A 75 -13.25 7.47 17.53
C ASP A 75 -13.86 7.35 18.93
N ARG A 76 -13.03 7.38 19.99
CA ARG A 76 -13.49 7.38 21.39
C ARG A 76 -14.01 8.73 21.83
N ALA A 77 -13.31 9.81 21.48
CA ALA A 77 -13.73 11.17 21.81
C ALA A 77 -15.11 11.52 21.20
N LEU A 78 -15.40 11.01 20.00
CA LEU A 78 -16.68 11.20 19.30
C LEU A 78 -17.74 10.15 19.66
N GLY A 79 -17.41 9.14 20.46
CA GLY A 79 -18.35 8.09 20.86
C GLY A 79 -18.84 7.22 19.68
N LEU A 80 -17.99 6.94 18.68
CA LEU A 80 -18.39 6.13 17.53
C LEU A 80 -18.82 4.71 17.98
N PRO A 81 -19.92 4.17 17.42
CA PRO A 81 -20.50 2.90 17.84
C PRO A 81 -19.68 1.70 17.33
N LEU A 82 -20.09 0.49 17.74
CA LEU A 82 -19.54 -0.76 17.24
C LEU A 82 -19.76 -0.89 15.72
N GLU A 83 -18.70 -1.09 14.96
CA GLU A 83 -18.78 -1.50 13.56
C GLU A 83 -19.34 -2.93 13.47
N ARG A 84 -20.52 -3.10 12.87
CA ARG A 84 -21.21 -4.40 12.78
C ARG A 84 -21.86 -4.59 11.41
N PRO A 85 -21.08 -4.86 10.34
CA PRO A 85 -21.64 -5.21 9.04
C PRO A 85 -22.39 -6.55 9.10
N LYS A 86 -23.37 -6.74 8.22
CA LYS A 86 -24.05 -8.03 8.03
C LYS A 86 -23.32 -8.84 6.97
N SER A 87 -23.05 -10.10 7.27
CA SER A 87 -22.50 -11.06 6.31
C SER A 87 -23.63 -11.86 5.65
N HIS A 88 -23.47 -12.14 4.37
CA HIS A 88 -24.40 -12.94 3.58
C HIS A 88 -23.64 -14.01 2.79
N THR A 89 -24.26 -15.18 2.64
CA THR A 89 -23.70 -16.25 1.79
C THR A 89 -24.13 -16.03 0.33
N PRO A 90 -23.43 -16.65 -0.64
CA PRO A 90 -23.86 -16.63 -2.03
C PRO A 90 -25.31 -17.10 -2.23
N GLU A 91 -25.74 -18.15 -1.52
CA GLU A 91 -27.10 -18.69 -1.61
C GLU A 91 -28.15 -17.68 -1.10
N TRP A 92 -27.82 -16.95 -0.03
CA TRP A 92 -28.66 -15.87 0.45
C TRP A 92 -28.80 -14.77 -0.61
N LEU A 93 -27.69 -14.39 -1.27
CA LEU A 93 -27.70 -13.35 -2.31
C LEU A 93 -28.53 -13.77 -3.52
N GLU A 94 -28.39 -15.02 -3.99
CA GLU A 94 -29.22 -15.55 -5.08
C GLU A 94 -30.70 -15.58 -4.73
N THR A 95 -31.01 -16.03 -3.52
CA THR A 95 -32.40 -16.10 -3.02
C THR A 95 -32.99 -14.70 -2.89
N PHE A 96 -32.21 -13.75 -2.37
CA PHE A 96 -32.61 -12.36 -2.22
C PHE A 96 -32.91 -11.72 -3.58
N ALA A 97 -32.03 -11.87 -4.58
CA ALA A 97 -32.22 -11.33 -5.92
C ALA A 97 -33.43 -11.96 -6.65
N LYS A 98 -33.62 -13.28 -6.53
CA LYS A 98 -34.77 -13.98 -7.13
C LYS A 98 -36.11 -13.54 -6.53
N ASN A 99 -36.12 -13.22 -5.23
CA ASN A 99 -37.32 -12.83 -4.50
C ASN A 99 -37.60 -11.32 -4.51
N ASN A 100 -36.67 -10.48 -5.00
CA ASN A 100 -36.80 -9.03 -5.10
C ASN A 100 -36.31 -8.55 -6.50
N PRO A 101 -37.09 -8.78 -7.56
CA PRO A 101 -36.72 -8.41 -8.93
C PRO A 101 -36.69 -6.88 -9.17
#